data_AF-A0A954LB65-F1
#
_entry.id   AF-A0A954LB65-F1
#
_cell.length_a   1.000
_cell.length_b   1.000
_cell.length_c   1.000
_cell.angle_alpha   90.00
_cell.angle_beta   90.00
_cell.angle_gamma   90.00
#
_symmetry.space_group_name_H-M   'P 1'
#
loop_
_entity.id
_entity.type
_entity.pdbx_description
1 polymer ?
#
loop_
_entity_poly.entity_id
_entity_poly.type
_entity_poly.pdbx_seq_one_letter_code
_entity_poly.pdbx_strand_id
1 'polypeptide(L)'
;MIADDVGVESEALHQLPVSKLHERFVSVYGEAPRSRNRVWLIRKILWRLQSLKHGSLSERARLCATELAADADVRLMPAQRPPAVSVKPAEKRTRTEPSVDRRLPAARTPIYRDYKGKRILVQVHSDGFEYEGQR
;
A
#
# COMPACT_ATOMS: atom_id res chain seq x y z
N MET A 1 12.83 22.91 -9.30
CA MET A 1 13.53 21.72 -9.83
C MET A 1 14.42 21.11 -8.75
N ILE A 2 13.86 20.40 -7.74
CA ILE A 2 14.65 19.78 -6.65
C ILE A 2 14.29 18.28 -6.47
N ALA A 3 13.26 17.78 -7.16
CA ALA A 3 12.73 16.43 -6.92
C ALA A 3 13.48 15.29 -7.67
N ASP A 4 14.22 15.60 -8.74
CA ASP A 4 14.76 14.57 -9.65
C ASP A 4 16.03 13.85 -9.17
N ASP A 5 16.73 14.39 -8.18
CA ASP A 5 18.06 13.89 -7.79
C ASP A 5 17.99 12.61 -6.92
N VAL A 6 16.94 12.46 -6.12
CA VAL A 6 16.81 11.31 -5.20
C VAL A 6 16.47 10.02 -5.97
N GLY A 7 15.73 10.14 -7.08
CA GLY A 7 15.41 9.01 -7.95
C GLY A 7 16.66 8.43 -8.61
N VAL A 8 17.53 9.32 -9.13
CA VAL A 8 18.81 8.94 -9.76
C VAL A 8 19.75 8.27 -8.77
N GLU A 9 19.89 8.83 -7.57
CA GLU A 9 20.71 8.23 -6.49
C GLU A 9 20.16 6.86 -6.04
N SER A 10 18.83 6.71 -5.98
CA SER A 10 18.18 5.43 -5.67
C SER A 10 18.54 4.36 -6.69
N GLU A 11 18.40 4.67 -7.98
CA GLU A 11 18.70 3.73 -9.05
C GLU A 11 20.19 3.34 -9.06
N ALA A 12 21.10 4.30 -8.84
CA ALA A 12 22.52 4.03 -8.70
C ALA A 12 22.84 3.09 -7.52
N LEU A 13 22.22 3.30 -6.36
CA LEU A 13 22.38 2.41 -5.20
C LEU A 13 21.80 1.01 -5.45
N HIS A 14 20.72 0.91 -6.22
CA HIS A 14 20.13 -0.37 -6.60
C HIS A 14 21.02 -1.19 -7.54
N GLN A 15 21.92 -0.57 -8.31
CA GLN A 15 22.87 -1.28 -9.18
C GLN A 15 24.15 -1.73 -8.45
N LEU A 16 24.47 -1.14 -7.29
CA LEU A 16 25.70 -1.44 -6.57
C LEU A 16 25.66 -2.80 -5.84
N PRO A 17 26.77 -3.55 -5.79
CA PRO A 17 26.86 -4.75 -4.95
C PRO A 17 26.89 -4.39 -3.46
N VAL A 18 26.53 -5.34 -2.59
CA VAL A 18 26.41 -5.12 -1.13
C VAL A 18 27.71 -4.61 -0.50
N SER A 19 28.87 -5.03 -0.99
CA SER A 19 30.17 -4.52 -0.52
C SER A 19 30.33 -3.02 -0.76
N LYS A 20 29.89 -2.51 -1.92
CA LYS A 20 29.92 -1.08 -2.23
C LYS A 20 28.86 -0.29 -1.45
N LEU A 21 27.71 -0.92 -1.15
CA LEU A 21 26.73 -0.34 -0.24
C LEU A 21 27.29 -0.19 1.18
N HIS A 22 28.12 -1.13 1.65
CA HIS A 22 28.82 -1.00 2.92
C HIS A 22 29.81 0.17 2.93
N GLU A 23 30.65 0.29 1.90
CA GLU A 23 31.60 1.40 1.76
C GLU A 23 30.85 2.75 1.74
N ARG A 24 29.76 2.84 0.97
CA ARG A 24 28.90 4.03 0.93
C ARG A 24 28.26 4.34 2.27
N PHE A 25 27.78 3.32 2.98
CA PHE A 25 27.22 3.50 4.32
C PHE A 25 28.26 4.10 5.28
N VAL A 26 29.47 3.54 5.31
CA VAL A 26 30.58 4.06 6.15
C VAL A 26 30.95 5.49 5.75
N SER A 27 30.98 5.81 4.46
CA SER A 27 31.26 7.18 3.99
C SER A 27 30.21 8.20 4.44
N VAL A 28 28.96 7.78 4.58
CA VAL A 28 27.81 8.67 4.85
C VAL A 28 27.47 8.76 6.34
N TYR A 29 27.75 7.71 7.10
CA TYR A 29 27.48 7.62 8.55
C TYR A 29 28.74 7.64 9.43
N GLY A 30 29.93 7.38 8.88
CA GLY A 30 31.18 7.28 9.64
C GLY A 30 31.36 5.98 10.43
N GLU A 31 30.35 5.10 10.44
CA GLU A 31 30.34 3.86 11.21
C GLU A 31 30.04 2.65 10.33
N ALA A 32 30.54 1.48 10.74
CA ALA A 32 30.22 0.22 10.07
C ALA A 32 28.76 -0.18 10.35
N PRO A 33 27.98 -0.59 9.32
CA PRO A 33 26.62 -1.04 9.52
C PRO A 33 26.60 -2.39 10.26
N ARG A 34 25.67 -2.54 11.22
CA ARG A 34 25.49 -3.77 11.99
C ARG A 34 24.90 -4.93 11.19
N SER A 35 24.27 -4.64 10.05
CA SER A 35 23.57 -5.62 9.21
C SER A 35 24.06 -5.52 7.76
N ARG A 36 24.17 -6.69 7.11
CA ARG A 36 24.52 -6.84 5.68
C ARG A 36 23.29 -6.86 4.75
N ASN A 37 22.09 -6.59 5.27
CA ASN A 37 20.86 -6.60 4.47
C ASN A 37 20.87 -5.46 3.43
N ARG A 38 20.84 -5.83 2.15
CA ARG A 38 20.89 -4.90 1.02
C ARG A 38 19.80 -3.84 1.04
N VAL A 39 18.54 -4.24 1.20
CA VAL A 39 17.38 -3.34 1.18
C VAL A 39 17.47 -2.35 2.34
N TRP A 40 17.89 -2.83 3.51
CA TRP A 40 18.10 -1.99 4.69
C TRP A 40 19.19 -0.94 4.47
N LEU A 41 20.33 -1.32 3.86
CA LEU A 41 21.43 -0.41 3.54
C LEU A 41 21.00 0.68 2.56
N ILE A 42 20.34 0.31 1.45
CA ILE A 42 19.87 1.27 0.44
C ILE A 42 18.92 2.29 1.09
N ARG A 43 17.93 1.82 1.86
CA ARG A 43 16.97 2.71 2.53
C ARG A 43 17.65 3.68 3.48
N LYS A 44 18.61 3.21 4.28
CA LYS A 44 19.34 4.05 5.24
C LYS A 44 20.23 5.08 4.54
N ILE A 45 20.97 4.67 3.51
CA ILE A 45 21.84 5.57 2.73
C ILE A 45 20.98 6.67 2.08
N LEU A 46 19.89 6.29 1.41
CA LEU A 46 18.98 7.26 0.78
C LEU A 46 18.41 8.27 1.77
N TRP A 47 17.93 7.81 2.91
CA TRP A 47 17.43 8.71 3.95
C TRP A 47 18.48 9.68 4.45
N ARG A 48 19.72 9.22 4.59
CA ARG A 48 20.81 10.08 5.05
C ARG A 48 21.19 11.11 4.00
N LEU A 49 21.32 10.70 2.74
CA LEU A 49 21.57 11.62 1.62
C LEU A 49 20.45 12.67 1.51
N GLN A 50 19.19 12.24 1.64
CA GLN A 50 18.04 13.14 1.64
C GLN A 50 18.10 14.13 2.80
N SER A 51 18.41 13.67 4.02
CA SER A 51 18.55 14.55 5.19
C SER A 51 19.72 15.53 5.07
N LEU A 52 20.84 15.13 4.46
CA LEU A 52 21.97 16.02 4.23
C LEU A 52 21.62 17.11 3.22
N LYS A 53 20.86 16.76 2.18
CA LYS A 53 20.45 17.68 1.12
C LYS A 53 19.37 18.67 1.57
N HIS A 54 18.36 18.18 2.27
CA HIS A 54 17.19 18.98 2.67
C HIS A 54 17.31 19.58 4.06
N GLY A 55 18.36 19.25 4.81
CA GLY A 55 18.50 19.61 6.22
C GLY A 55 17.62 18.76 7.14
N SER A 56 17.71 19.02 8.44
CA SER A 56 16.79 18.41 9.42
C SER A 56 15.38 19.01 9.29
N LEU A 57 14.38 18.32 9.84
CA LEU A 57 13.02 18.87 9.98
C LEU A 57 13.08 20.27 10.62
N SER A 58 12.37 21.24 10.01
CA SER A 58 12.20 22.57 10.57
C SER A 58 11.47 22.51 11.92
N GLU A 59 11.62 23.54 12.76
CA GLU A 59 10.95 23.65 14.06
C GLU A 59 9.44 23.33 13.96
N ARG A 60 8.79 23.90 12.94
CA ARG A 60 7.36 23.68 12.63
C ARG A 60 7.05 22.22 12.29
N ALA A 61 7.92 21.55 11.55
CA ALA A 61 7.74 20.14 11.20
C ALA A 61 7.94 19.22 12.41
N ARG A 62 8.82 19.59 13.35
CA ARG A 62 8.99 18.88 14.62
C ARG A 62 7.76 19.04 15.52
N LEU A 63 7.26 20.27 15.65
CA LEU A 63 6.03 20.58 16.39
C LEU A 63 4.82 19.82 15.84
N CYS A 64 4.64 19.84 14.52
CA CYS A 64 3.57 19.08 13.87
C CYS A 64 3.75 17.56 14.07
N ALA A 65 4.98 17.03 14.01
CA ALA A 65 5.23 15.62 14.30
C ALA A 65 4.92 15.26 15.77
N THR A 66 5.22 16.15 16.73
CA THR A 66 4.88 15.94 18.15
C THR A 66 3.38 16.01 18.41
N GLU A 67 2.66 16.95 17.77
CA GLU A 67 1.20 17.04 17.86
C GLU A 67 0.54 15.78 17.26
N LEU A 68 1.00 15.35 16.08
CA LEU A 68 0.48 14.14 15.43
C LEU A 68 0.79 12.86 16.22
N ALA A 69 1.93 12.81 16.91
CA ALA A 69 2.28 11.70 17.80
C ALA A 69 1.46 11.69 19.09
N ALA A 70 0.99 12.86 19.56
CA ALA A 70 0.10 12.97 20.71
C ALA A 70 -1.34 12.57 20.36
N ASP A 71 -1.83 12.91 19.16
CA ASP A 71 -3.17 12.57 18.66
C ASP A 71 -3.29 11.12 18.15
N ALA A 72 -2.18 10.48 17.82
CA ALA A 72 -2.16 9.07 17.49
C ALA A 72 -1.90 8.25 18.77
N ASP A 73 -2.89 7.51 19.25
CA ASP A 73 -2.66 6.41 20.19
C ASP A 73 -1.87 5.31 19.45
N VAL A 74 -0.54 5.49 19.37
CA VAL A 74 0.37 4.62 18.63
C VAL A 74 0.43 3.29 19.35
N ARG A 75 -0.38 2.33 18.89
CA ARG A 75 -0.32 0.96 19.36
C ARG A 75 1.02 0.34 18.97
N LEU A 76 1.85 0.05 19.97
CA LEU A 76 3.17 -0.59 19.82
C LEU A 76 3.08 -2.04 19.31
N MET A 77 1.94 -2.69 19.51
CA MET A 77 1.65 -4.00 18.94
C MET A 77 0.29 -3.98 18.23
N PRO A 78 0.16 -4.67 17.07
CA PRO A 78 -1.15 -4.95 16.51
C PRO A 78 -1.98 -5.69 17.56
N ALA A 79 -3.30 -5.42 17.61
CA ALA A 79 -4.19 -6.13 18.53
C ALA A 79 -3.97 -7.63 18.35
N GLN A 80 -3.62 -8.33 19.44
CA GLN A 80 -3.59 -9.78 19.43
C GLN A 80 -4.95 -10.24 18.91
N ARG A 81 -4.94 -11.08 17.87
CA ARG A 81 -6.17 -11.74 17.43
C ARG A 81 -6.80 -12.33 18.69
N PRO A 82 -8.03 -11.97 19.06
CA PRO A 82 -8.67 -12.61 20.19
C PRO A 82 -8.55 -14.12 19.98
N PRO A 83 -8.23 -14.90 21.03
CA PRO A 83 -8.17 -16.35 20.90
C PRO A 83 -9.47 -16.77 20.22
N ALA A 84 -9.35 -17.57 19.16
CA ALA A 84 -10.51 -18.07 18.44
C ALA A 84 -11.40 -18.75 19.47
N VAL A 85 -12.43 -18.04 19.94
CA VAL A 85 -13.46 -18.63 20.78
C VAL A 85 -13.93 -19.79 19.94
N SER A 86 -13.75 -21.00 20.47
CA SER A 86 -14.11 -22.23 19.80
C SER A 86 -15.63 -22.23 19.70
N VAL A 87 -16.13 -21.53 18.69
CA VAL A 87 -17.50 -21.69 18.24
C VAL A 87 -17.54 -23.15 17.81
N LYS A 88 -18.29 -23.94 18.59
CA LYS A 88 -18.65 -25.32 18.25
C LYS A 88 -18.92 -25.39 16.74
N PRO A 89 -18.48 -26.44 16.02
CA PRO A 89 -18.65 -26.49 14.57
C PRO A 89 -20.11 -26.27 14.24
N ALA A 90 -20.46 -25.05 13.83
CA ALA A 90 -21.76 -24.77 13.29
C ALA A 90 -21.79 -25.58 12.01
N GLU A 91 -22.72 -26.53 11.97
CA GLU A 91 -23.03 -27.35 10.82
C GLU A 91 -22.83 -26.52 9.55
N LYS A 92 -22.06 -27.08 8.62
CA LYS A 92 -21.80 -26.49 7.31
C LYS A 92 -23.13 -26.13 6.67
N ARG A 93 -23.58 -24.90 6.84
CA ARG A 93 -24.59 -24.30 5.99
C ARG A 93 -23.88 -24.01 4.69
N THR A 94 -23.87 -25.01 3.81
CA THR A 94 -23.71 -24.82 2.38
C THR A 94 -24.83 -23.89 1.91
N ARG A 95 -24.56 -22.59 1.96
CA ARG A 95 -25.13 -21.64 1.03
C ARG A 95 -24.09 -20.56 0.77
N THR A 96 -23.27 -20.81 -0.25
CA THR A 96 -22.46 -19.79 -0.89
C THR A 96 -23.45 -18.79 -1.50
N GLU A 97 -23.85 -17.79 -0.73
CA GLU A 97 -24.48 -16.61 -1.31
C GLU A 97 -23.44 -16.00 -2.28
N PRO A 98 -23.77 -15.74 -3.55
CA PRO A 98 -22.86 -15.05 -4.42
C PRO A 98 -22.54 -13.70 -3.79
N SER A 99 -21.25 -13.41 -3.61
CA SER A 99 -20.77 -12.10 -3.18
C SER A 99 -21.21 -11.07 -4.21
N VAL A 100 -22.35 -10.40 -3.97
CA VAL A 100 -22.84 -9.34 -4.84
C VAL A 100 -21.78 -8.25 -4.89
N ASP A 101 -21.22 -7.98 -6.06
CA ASP A 101 -20.25 -6.90 -6.24
C ASP A 101 -20.93 -5.57 -5.89
N ARG A 102 -20.44 -4.91 -4.84
CA ARG A 102 -20.97 -3.64 -4.31
C ARG A 102 -20.91 -2.50 -5.33
N ARG A 103 -20.15 -2.65 -6.41
CA ARG A 103 -20.07 -1.68 -7.50
C ARG A 103 -21.22 -1.80 -8.49
N LEU A 104 -21.99 -2.88 -8.44
CA LEU A 104 -23.13 -3.09 -9.32
C LEU A 104 -24.39 -2.44 -8.72
N PRO A 105 -25.24 -1.83 -9.57
CA PRO A 105 -26.56 -1.39 -9.15
C PRO A 105 -27.40 -2.57 -8.64
N ALA A 106 -28.49 -2.26 -7.93
CA ALA A 106 -29.42 -3.28 -7.46
C ALA A 106 -29.90 -4.18 -8.61
N ALA A 107 -30.14 -5.46 -8.33
CA ALA A 107 -30.75 -6.36 -9.30
C ALA A 107 -32.04 -5.75 -9.85
N ARG A 108 -32.27 -5.92 -11.15
CA ARG A 108 -33.29 -5.29 -12.01
C ARG A 108 -33.06 -3.83 -12.38
N THR A 109 -31.89 -3.27 -12.09
CA THR A 109 -31.51 -1.96 -12.65
C THR A 109 -31.03 -2.12 -14.10
N PRO A 110 -31.59 -1.38 -15.07
CA PRO A 110 -31.08 -1.38 -16.44
C PRO A 110 -29.80 -0.51 -16.55
N ILE A 111 -28.78 -1.04 -17.23
CA ILE A 111 -27.56 -0.34 -17.61
C ILE A 111 -27.59 -0.09 -19.12
N TYR A 112 -27.36 1.16 -19.52
CA TYR A 112 -27.33 1.58 -20.92
C TYR A 112 -25.90 1.80 -21.38
N ARG A 113 -25.54 1.28 -22.56
CA ARG A 113 -24.25 1.55 -23.20
C ARG A 113 -24.41 1.72 -24.70
N ASP A 114 -23.90 2.84 -25.22
CA ASP A 114 -23.78 3.02 -26.66
C ASP A 114 -22.50 2.32 -27.16
N TYR A 115 -22.67 1.40 -28.10
CA TYR A 115 -21.57 0.64 -28.68
C TYR A 115 -21.80 0.45 -30.18
N LYS A 116 -20.80 0.86 -31.00
CA LYS A 116 -20.85 0.79 -32.47
C LYS A 116 -22.16 1.34 -33.07
N GLY A 117 -22.65 2.46 -32.54
CA GLY A 117 -23.87 3.13 -32.99
C GLY A 117 -25.18 2.43 -32.59
N LYS A 118 -25.12 1.39 -31.75
CA LYS A 118 -26.29 0.71 -31.19
C LYS A 118 -26.33 0.92 -29.67
N ARG A 119 -27.54 1.17 -29.16
CA ARG A 119 -27.79 1.28 -27.71
C ARG A 119 -28.03 -0.11 -27.13
N ILE A 120 -27.10 -0.59 -26.33
CA ILE A 120 -27.15 -1.86 -25.62
C ILE A 120 -27.82 -1.63 -24.27
N LEU A 121 -28.87 -2.40 -23.98
CA LEU A 121 -29.56 -2.43 -22.68
C LEU A 121 -29.23 -3.74 -21.98
N VAL A 122 -28.59 -3.65 -20.81
CA VAL A 122 -28.24 -4.80 -19.98
C VAL A 122 -29.00 -4.73 -18.67
N GLN A 123 -29.70 -5.80 -18.29
CA GLN A 123 -30.41 -5.89 -17.03
C GLN A 123 -29.55 -6.62 -15.99
N VAL A 124 -29.31 -5.97 -14.85
CA VAL A 124 -28.53 -6.59 -13.77
C VAL A 124 -29.40 -7.62 -13.05
N HIS A 125 -28.88 -8.81 -12.79
CA HIS A 125 -29.50 -9.83 -11.94
C HIS A 125 -28.64 -10.09 -10.71
N SER A 126 -29.21 -10.75 -9.70
CA SER A 126 -28.49 -11.10 -8.45
C SER A 126 -27.28 -12.03 -8.69
N ASP A 127 -27.27 -12.71 -9.82
CA ASP A 127 -26.35 -13.78 -10.19
C ASP A 127 -25.71 -13.57 -11.57
N GLY A 128 -25.88 -12.39 -12.19
CA GLY A 128 -25.31 -12.09 -13.50
C GLY A 128 -25.93 -10.87 -14.21
N PHE A 129 -25.90 -10.90 -15.53
CA PHE A 129 -26.43 -9.85 -16.40
C PHE A 129 -27.28 -10.49 -17.49
N GLU A 130 -28.34 -9.82 -17.95
CA GLU A 130 -29.15 -10.26 -19.08
C GLU A 130 -29.11 -9.21 -20.20
N TYR A 131 -28.92 -9.67 -21.43
CA TYR A 131 -28.91 -8.87 -22.65
C TYR A 131 -29.80 -9.55 -23.69
N GLU A 132 -30.82 -8.85 -24.20
CA GLU A 132 -31.73 -9.34 -25.25
C GLU A 132 -32.32 -10.75 -24.98
N GLY A 133 -32.66 -11.06 -23.71
CA GLY A 133 -33.22 -12.36 -23.32
C GLY A 133 -32.18 -13.47 -23.13
N GLN A 134 -30.89 -13.16 -23.26
CA GLN A 134 -29.78 -14.06 -22.96
C GLN A 134 -29.10 -13.65 -21.66
N ARG A 135 -28.81 -14.63 -20.81
CA ARG A 135 -28.19 -14.46 -19.50
C ARG A 135 -26.71 -14.83 -19.51
#